data_AF-A0A533V321-F1
#
_entry.id   AF-A0A533V321-F1
#
_cell.length_a   1.000
_cell.length_b   1.000
_cell.length_c   1.000
_cell.angle_alpha   90.00
_cell.angle_beta   90.00
_cell.angle_gamma   90.00
#
_symmetry.space_group_name_H-M   'P 1'
#
loop_
_entity.id
_entity.type
_entity.pdbx_description
1 polymer ?
#
loop_
_entity_poly.entity_id
_entity_poly.type
_entity_poly.pdbx_seq_one_letter_code
_entity_poly.pdbx_strand_id
1 'polypeptide(L)'
;MVNKDVDILFALYDIYDRNRDSILWFLEEFSANSYEEYKQKYHGVSKDRSHFIRVCGFFELSGTLIKRRLIHSDIYFDVFNPNPFWQKAKPIVDGMRHTRPYIYENFELLNEIKLKWSRKRTKNKK
;
A
#
# COMPACT_ATOMS: atom_id res chain seq x y z
N MET A 1 27.83 -6.24 11.92
CA MET A 1 27.07 -5.50 10.89
C MET A 1 25.60 -5.78 11.12
N VAL A 2 24.84 -4.79 11.58
CA VAL A 2 23.38 -4.91 11.57
C VAL A 2 22.92 -4.89 10.11
N ASN A 3 22.06 -5.84 9.75
CA ASN A 3 21.56 -5.97 8.39
C ASN A 3 20.59 -4.81 8.12
N LYS A 4 20.98 -3.85 7.27
CA LYS A 4 20.18 -2.64 6.97
C LYS A 4 18.75 -2.95 6.51
N ASP A 5 18.53 -4.08 5.85
CA ASP A 5 17.19 -4.53 5.44
C ASP A 5 16.30 -4.84 6.65
N VAL A 6 16.88 -5.35 7.75
CA VAL A 6 16.15 -5.65 9.00
C VAL A 6 15.72 -4.35 9.69
N ASP A 7 16.60 -3.34 9.73
CA ASP A 7 16.26 -2.04 10.32
C ASP A 7 15.13 -1.35 9.54
N ILE A 8 15.19 -1.38 8.21
CA ILE A 8 14.12 -0.85 7.36
C ILE A 8 12.83 -1.64 7.55
N LEU A 9 12.90 -2.97 7.64
CA LEU A 9 11.73 -3.81 7.86
C LEU A 9 11.06 -3.47 9.20
N PHE A 10 11.82 -3.34 10.29
CA PHE A 10 11.28 -2.98 11.60
C PHE A 10 10.74 -1.55 11.62
N ALA A 11 11.37 -0.60 10.95
CA ALA A 11 10.83 0.76 10.82
C ALA A 11 9.49 0.76 10.06
N LEU A 12 9.38 -0.02 8.96
CA LEU A 12 8.12 -0.18 8.24
C LEU A 12 7.05 -0.87 9.11
N TYR A 13 7.43 -1.89 9.88
CA TYR A 13 6.51 -2.58 10.78
C TYR A 13 5.99 -1.65 11.88
N ASP A 14 6.86 -0.85 12.49
CA ASP A 14 6.47 0.15 13.49
C ASP A 14 5.52 1.21 12.89
N ILE A 15 5.78 1.72 11.69
CA ILE A 15 4.87 2.64 11.01
C ILE A 15 3.52 1.96 10.75
N TYR A 16 3.53 0.72 10.27
CA TYR A 16 2.30 -0.04 10.01
C TYR A 16 1.47 -0.24 11.29
N ASP A 17 2.13 -0.65 12.37
CA ASP A 17 1.50 -0.92 13.67
C ASP A 17 0.93 0.35 14.31
N ARG A 18 1.67 1.47 14.26
CA ARG A 18 1.18 2.79 14.70
C ARG A 18 -0.03 3.30 13.92
N ASN A 19 -0.28 2.76 12.72
CA ASN A 19 -1.45 3.08 11.89
C ASN A 19 -2.44 1.90 11.81
N ARG A 20 -2.40 0.96 12.78
CA ARG A 20 -3.26 -0.24 12.79
C ARG A 20 -4.74 0.08 12.72
N ASP A 21 -5.18 1.18 13.34
CA ASP A 21 -6.55 1.68 13.24
C ASP A 21 -6.97 1.98 11.78
N SER A 22 -6.08 2.63 11.04
CA SER A 22 -6.26 3.03 9.65
C SER A 22 -6.25 1.81 8.74
N ILE A 23 -5.39 0.83 9.05
CA ILE A 23 -5.32 -0.45 8.34
C ILE A 23 -6.61 -1.24 8.50
N LEU A 24 -7.11 -1.37 9.72
CA LEU A 24 -8.37 -2.09 10.00
C LEU A 24 -9.54 -1.39 9.32
N TRP A 25 -9.64 -0.06 9.48
CA TRP A 25 -10.67 0.72 8.81
C TRP A 25 -10.63 0.53 7.28
N PHE A 26 -9.46 0.51 6.65
CA PHE A 26 -9.33 0.34 5.21
C PHE A 26 -9.81 -1.04 4.73
N LEU A 27 -9.57 -2.09 5.52
CA LEU A 27 -9.96 -3.45 5.16
C LEU A 27 -11.43 -3.72 5.46
N GLU A 28 -11.93 -3.27 6.60
CA GLU A 28 -13.26 -3.66 7.10
C GLU A 28 -14.36 -2.64 6.79
N GLU A 29 -14.05 -1.35 6.80
CA GLU A 29 -15.05 -0.28 6.76
C GLU A 29 -15.03 0.52 5.46
N PHE A 30 -13.83 0.73 4.88
CA PHE A 30 -13.69 1.49 3.66
C PHE A 30 -14.41 0.81 2.49
N SER A 31 -15.35 1.55 1.91
CA SER A 31 -16.21 1.09 0.81
C SER A 31 -16.52 2.25 -0.14
N ALA A 32 -15.78 2.29 -1.25
CA ALA A 32 -16.07 3.13 -2.41
C ALA A 32 -15.53 2.45 -3.67
N ASN A 33 -16.36 2.40 -4.72
CA ASN A 33 -16.02 1.76 -5.99
C ASN A 33 -15.64 2.77 -7.08
N SER A 34 -15.68 4.06 -6.78
CA SER A 34 -15.30 5.15 -7.69
C SER A 34 -14.79 6.36 -6.92
N TYR A 35 -13.98 7.19 -7.58
CA TYR A 35 -13.51 8.44 -6.98
C TYR A 35 -14.64 9.41 -6.62
N GLU A 36 -15.76 9.39 -7.36
CA GLU A 36 -16.93 10.21 -7.04
C GLU A 36 -17.61 9.75 -5.75
N GLU A 37 -17.82 8.44 -5.60
CA GLU A 37 -18.35 7.87 -4.35
C GLU A 37 -17.41 8.13 -3.17
N TYR A 38 -16.10 8.01 -3.38
CA TYR A 38 -15.10 8.36 -2.38
C TYR A 38 -15.21 9.83 -1.95
N LYS A 39 -15.33 10.76 -2.91
CA LYS A 39 -15.50 12.19 -2.59
C LYS A 39 -16.79 12.43 -1.83
N GLN A 40 -17.90 11.77 -2.18
CA GLN A 40 -19.16 11.93 -1.47
C GLN A 40 -19.07 11.44 -0.02
N LYS A 41 -18.58 10.22 0.19
CA LYS A 41 -18.51 9.57 1.51
C LYS A 41 -17.41 10.14 2.41
N TYR A 42 -16.26 10.49 1.84
CA TYR A 42 -15.03 10.79 2.57
C TYR A 42 -14.47 12.19 2.20
N HIS A 43 -15.34 13.20 2.21
CA HIS A 43 -14.99 14.58 1.88
C HIS A 43 -14.25 15.32 3.03
N GLY A 44 -13.61 16.44 2.67
CA GLY A 44 -13.08 17.41 3.64
C GLY A 44 -11.90 16.91 4.46
N VAL A 45 -11.86 17.28 5.74
CA VAL A 45 -10.81 16.91 6.70
C VAL A 45 -11.28 15.76 7.60
N SER A 46 -12.10 14.86 7.07
CA SER A 46 -12.64 13.75 7.85
C SER A 46 -11.55 12.79 8.32
N LYS A 47 -11.79 12.15 9.47
CA LYS A 47 -10.93 11.12 10.03
C LYS A 47 -10.74 9.96 9.03
N ASP A 48 -11.82 9.56 8.37
CA ASP A 48 -11.87 8.52 7.35
C ASP A 48 -10.98 8.82 6.14
N ARG A 49 -11.01 10.06 5.64
CA ARG A 49 -10.11 10.47 4.56
C ARG A 49 -8.65 10.37 5.00
N SER A 50 -8.36 10.68 6.25
CA SER A 50 -7.01 10.57 6.82
C SER A 50 -6.56 9.11 6.93
N HIS A 51 -7.45 8.18 7.26
CA HIS A 51 -7.16 6.74 7.24
C HIS A 51 -6.78 6.27 5.83
N PHE A 52 -7.56 6.64 4.80
CA PHE A 52 -7.25 6.32 3.41
C PHE A 52 -5.84 6.82 3.01
N ILE A 53 -5.54 8.08 3.30
CA ILE A 53 -4.24 8.71 2.97
C ILE A 53 -3.09 8.01 3.69
N ARG A 54 -3.25 7.65 4.97
CA ARG A 54 -2.22 6.95 5.75
C ARG A 54 -1.87 5.60 5.14
N VAL A 55 -2.88 4.81 4.78
CA VAL A 55 -2.65 3.48 4.17
C VAL A 55 -2.01 3.60 2.81
N CYS A 56 -2.53 4.45 1.93
CA CYS A 56 -1.91 4.66 0.62
C CYS A 56 -0.48 5.22 0.73
N GLY A 57 -0.23 6.14 1.67
CA GLY A 57 1.09 6.70 1.94
C GLY A 57 2.09 5.66 2.46
N PHE A 58 1.66 4.74 3.33
CA PHE A 58 2.50 3.64 3.80
C PHE A 58 2.97 2.77 2.62
N PHE A 59 2.04 2.34 1.75
CA PHE A 59 2.42 1.50 0.62
C PHE A 59 3.16 2.24 -0.49
N GLU A 60 2.95 3.55 -0.64
CA GLU A 60 3.74 4.40 -1.52
C GLU A 60 5.21 4.48 -1.06
N LEU A 61 5.44 4.65 0.25
CA LEU A 61 6.77 4.58 0.85
C LEU A 61 7.41 3.22 0.60
N SER A 62 6.70 2.14 0.92
CA SER A 62 7.18 0.77 0.73
C SER A 62 7.56 0.48 -0.74
N GLY A 63 6.72 0.93 -1.68
CA GLY A 63 6.99 0.82 -3.10
C GLY A 63 8.23 1.59 -3.52
N THR A 64 8.43 2.79 -2.97
CA THR A 64 9.63 3.61 -3.22
C THR A 64 10.90 2.90 -2.75
N LEU A 65 10.89 2.32 -1.55
CA LEU A 65 12.04 1.61 -0.98
C LEU A 65 12.41 0.37 -1.81
N ILE A 66 11.42 -0.41 -2.24
CA ILE A 66 11.64 -1.57 -3.11
C ILE A 66 12.13 -1.13 -4.50
N LYS A 67 11.51 -0.12 -5.12
CA LYS A 67 11.93 0.42 -6.44
C LYS A 67 13.38 0.89 -6.42
N ARG A 68 13.82 1.46 -5.30
CA ARG A 68 15.20 1.92 -5.09
C ARG A 68 16.16 0.84 -4.58
N ARG A 69 15.70 -0.41 -4.43
CA ARG A 69 16.47 -1.56 -3.93
C ARG A 69 17.10 -1.29 -2.55
N LEU A 70 16.40 -0.55 -1.70
CA LEU A 70 16.83 -0.27 -0.33
C LEU A 70 16.42 -1.36 0.66
N ILE A 71 15.47 -2.22 0.29
CA ILE A 71 15.09 -3.43 1.01
C ILE A 71 14.83 -4.55 0.00
N HIS A 72 15.27 -5.76 0.29
CA HIS A 72 14.96 -6.92 -0.54
C HIS A 72 13.46 -7.21 -0.55
N SER A 73 12.88 -7.40 -1.74
CA SER A 73 11.43 -7.59 -1.90
C SER A 73 10.91 -8.85 -1.21
N ASP A 74 11.71 -9.91 -1.15
CA ASP A 74 11.27 -11.18 -0.54
C ASP A 74 11.01 -11.00 0.95
N ILE A 75 11.93 -10.34 1.66
CA ILE A 75 11.80 -10.04 3.09
C ILE A 75 10.57 -9.18 3.34
N TYR A 76 10.35 -8.15 2.51
CA TYR A 76 9.17 -7.30 2.62
C TYR A 76 7.86 -8.08 2.38
N PHE A 77 7.78 -8.91 1.33
CA PHE A 77 6.55 -9.61 0.96
C PHE A 77 6.23 -10.85 1.80
N ASP A 78 7.19 -11.33 2.58
CA ASP A 78 6.94 -12.31 3.64
C ASP A 78 6.19 -11.70 4.83
N VAL A 79 6.33 -10.40 5.07
CA VAL A 79 5.66 -9.69 6.19
C VAL A 79 4.41 -8.94 5.72
N PHE A 80 4.49 -8.21 4.60
CA PHE A 80 3.42 -7.32 4.14
C PHE A 80 2.73 -7.85 2.88
N ASN A 81 1.41 -7.68 2.84
CA ASN A 81 0.60 -7.99 1.66
C ASN A 81 -0.12 -6.73 1.13
N PRO A 82 0.47 -6.02 0.14
CA PRO A 82 -0.14 -4.81 -0.42
C PRO A 82 -1.38 -5.07 -1.29
N ASN A 83 -1.60 -6.32 -1.73
CA ASN A 83 -2.57 -6.61 -2.78
C ASN A 83 -4.03 -6.28 -2.40
N PRO A 84 -4.57 -6.69 -1.24
CA PRO A 84 -5.95 -6.36 -0.85
C PRO A 84 -6.21 -4.86 -0.79
N PHE A 85 -5.23 -4.11 -0.29
CA PHE A 85 -5.30 -2.66 -0.20
C PHE A 85 -5.28 -2.00 -1.58
N TRP A 86 -4.42 -2.47 -2.49
CA TRP A 86 -4.38 -1.95 -3.85
C TRP A 86 -5.68 -2.18 -4.60
N GLN A 87 -6.28 -3.38 -4.48
CA GLN A 87 -7.56 -3.66 -5.15
C GLN A 87 -8.67 -2.67 -4.73
N LYS A 88 -8.75 -2.35 -3.43
CA LYS A 88 -9.69 -1.35 -2.91
C LYS A 88 -9.31 0.08 -3.29
N ALA A 89 -8.02 0.43 -3.28
CA ALA A 89 -7.57 1.80 -3.56
C ALA A 89 -7.68 2.16 -5.05
N LYS A 90 -7.43 1.20 -5.95
CA LYS A 90 -7.28 1.42 -7.39
C LYS A 90 -8.35 2.31 -8.03
N PRO A 91 -9.67 2.05 -7.90
CA PRO A 91 -10.69 2.89 -8.56
C PRO A 91 -10.66 4.34 -8.09
N ILE A 92 -10.21 4.59 -6.85
CA ILE A 92 -10.11 5.92 -6.28
C ILE A 92 -8.85 6.61 -6.81
N VAL A 93 -7.73 5.90 -6.78
CA VAL A 93 -6.43 6.41 -7.26
C VAL A 93 -6.51 6.75 -8.76
N ASP A 94 -7.14 5.91 -9.57
CA ASP A 94 -7.36 6.17 -10.99
C ASP A 94 -8.16 7.47 -11.21
N GLY A 95 -9.20 7.72 -10.42
CA GLY A 95 -9.95 8.97 -10.49
C GLY A 95 -9.14 10.18 -10.00
N MET A 96 -8.37 10.05 -8.92
CA MET A 96 -7.48 11.12 -8.43
C MET A 96 -6.46 11.56 -9.50
N ARG A 97 -5.99 10.64 -10.34
CA ARG A 97 -4.99 10.89 -11.37
C ARG A 97 -5.42 11.86 -12.47
N HIS A 98 -6.72 12.16 -12.60
CA HIS A 98 -7.21 13.23 -13.49
C HIS A 98 -6.63 14.60 -13.12
N THR A 99 -6.33 14.83 -11.84
CA THR A 99 -5.72 16.10 -11.36
C THR A 99 -4.32 15.91 -10.81
N ARG A 100 -3.94 14.68 -10.43
CA ARG A 100 -2.64 14.35 -9.83
C ARG A 100 -2.04 13.12 -10.51
N PRO A 101 -1.49 13.26 -11.73
CA PRO A 101 -1.17 12.12 -12.60
C PRO A 101 -0.28 11.03 -11.98
N TYR A 102 0.62 11.40 -11.07
CA TYR A 102 1.62 10.49 -10.48
C TYR A 102 1.27 10.05 -9.06
N ILE A 103 0.07 10.34 -8.55
CA ILE A 103 -0.28 9.98 -7.18
C ILE A 103 -0.32 8.46 -7.01
N TYR A 104 0.34 7.99 -5.96
CA TYR A 104 0.43 6.58 -5.55
C TYR A 104 0.97 5.61 -6.63
N GLU A 105 1.84 6.09 -7.53
CA GLU A 105 2.46 5.25 -8.57
C GLU A 105 3.35 4.14 -8.00
N ASN A 106 4.00 4.37 -6.86
CA ASN A 106 4.89 3.36 -6.28
C ASN A 106 4.08 2.32 -5.49
N PHE A 107 2.92 2.66 -4.96
CA PHE A 107 1.96 1.68 -4.44
C PHE A 107 1.46 0.74 -5.56
N GLU A 108 1.10 1.28 -6.72
CA GLU A 108 0.74 0.47 -7.89
C GLU A 108 1.86 -0.50 -8.28
N LEU A 109 3.07 0.05 -8.47
CA LEU A 109 4.26 -0.73 -8.78
C LEU A 109 4.53 -1.82 -7.73
N LEU A 110 4.40 -1.49 -6.45
CA LEU A 110 4.59 -2.44 -5.35
C LEU A 110 3.64 -3.64 -5.49
N ASN A 111 2.37 -3.38 -5.80
CA ASN A 111 1.40 -4.45 -6.04
C ASN A 111 1.76 -5.29 -7.28
N GLU A 112 2.24 -4.69 -8.37
CA GLU A 112 2.69 -5.44 -9.54
C GLU A 112 3.88 -6.37 -9.22
N ILE A 113 4.85 -5.88 -8.45
CA ILE A 113 6.00 -6.68 -8.01
C ILE A 113 5.50 -7.81 -7.11
N LYS A 114 4.56 -7.56 -6.19
CA LYS A 114 3.93 -8.61 -5.36
C LYS A 114 3.27 -9.69 -6.20
N LEU A 115 2.50 -9.33 -7.23
CA LEU A 115 1.85 -10.31 -8.11
C LEU A 115 2.87 -11.18 -8.86
N LYS A 116 3.96 -10.58 -9.35
CA LYS A 116 5.07 -11.32 -9.99
C LYS A 116 5.76 -12.27 -8.99
N TRP A 117 6.04 -11.79 -7.78
CA TRP A 117 6.63 -12.56 -6.69
C TRP A 117 5.77 -13.78 -6.32
N SER A 118 4.46 -13.59 -6.12
CA SER A 118 3.54 -14.67 -5.76
C SER A 118 3.50 -15.78 -6.82
N ARG A 119 3.49 -15.40 -8.11
CA ARG A 119 3.51 -16.36 -9.23
C ARG A 119 4.79 -17.22 -9.24
N LYS A 120 5.96 -16.63 -8.97
CA LYS A 120 7.24 -17.36 -8.90
C LYS A 120 7.20 -18.39 -7.77
N ARG A 121 6.70 -17.99 -6.59
CA ARG A 121 6.62 -18.87 -5.42
C ARG A 121 5.67 -20.04 -5.62
N THR A 122 4.55 -19.86 -6.32
CA THR A 122 3.63 -20.96 -6.66
C THR A 122 4.25 -21.93 -7.67
N LYS A 123 5.04 -21.44 -8.65
CA LYS A 123 5.74 -22.31 -9.61
C LYS A 123 6.79 -23.19 -8.94
N ASN A 124 7.52 -22.67 -7.95
CA ASN A 124 8.54 -23.44 -7.23
C ASN A 124 7.98 -24.47 -6.23
N LYS A 125 6.65 -24.49 -6.03
CA LYS A 125 5.95 -25.47 -5.18
C LYS A 125 5.31 -26.62 -5.98
N LYS A 126 5.35 -26.55 -7.31
CA LYS A 126 4.89 -27.60 -8.22
C LYS A 126 6.11 -28.33 -8.77
#